data_AF-A0A1I2J2E1-F1
#
_entry.id   AF-A0A1I2J2E1-F1
#
_cell.length_a   1.000
_cell.length_b   1.000
_cell.length_c   1.000
_cell.angle_alpha   90.00
_cell.angle_beta   90.00
_cell.angle_gamma   90.00
#
_symmetry.space_group_name_H-M   'P 1'
#
loop_
_entity.id
_entity.type
_entity.pdbx_description
1 polymer ?
#
loop_
_entity_poly.entity_id
_entity_poly.type
_entity_poly.pdbx_seq_one_letter_code
_entity_poly.pdbx_strand_id
1 'polypeptide(L)'
;MSIPKRGARRIIVDGQEYGWQLRRRPTPDQRSGRTPLLLAVAARDRDGPALLVRLHRPHPGNQVGLTSAAVTPREVAELVREGLRAGWQPARPGRQFILEPRAAARGPQTWPRGQVPCSREQLLALARGRESCDRLRLADTPTHVSWPAGGGFQPCAIVINDRDLIEWVREVERPHAAREIAERRRDDPGLDLNVDGLVGDYLHLTRRELALPSRHLFEPSDDIRHSFGVAADDPIHAKTTVLQCTCGILECWFLLVRITLFDAYERALAE
;
A
#
# COMPACT_ATOMS: atom_id res chain seq x y z
N MET A 1 25.54 -1.77 -22.22
CA MET A 1 25.50 -2.16 -20.80
C MET A 1 24.62 -3.38 -20.67
N SER A 2 25.16 -4.49 -20.17
CA SER A 2 24.45 -5.74 -19.95
C SER A 2 23.93 -5.84 -18.51
N ILE A 3 22.89 -6.65 -18.30
CA ILE A 3 22.36 -6.95 -16.96
C ILE A 3 23.38 -7.83 -16.23
N PRO A 4 23.62 -7.62 -14.91
CA PRO A 4 24.46 -8.51 -14.14
C PRO A 4 24.02 -9.97 -14.28
N LYS A 5 24.96 -10.87 -14.63
CA LYS A 5 24.65 -12.31 -14.79
C LYS A 5 24.10 -12.93 -13.50
N ARG A 6 24.45 -12.38 -12.33
CA ARG A 6 24.02 -12.86 -11.02
C ARG A 6 22.59 -12.41 -10.71
N GLY A 7 21.68 -13.37 -10.57
CA GLY A 7 20.27 -13.11 -10.27
C GLY A 7 19.39 -12.84 -11.50
N ALA A 8 19.98 -12.80 -12.70
CA ALA A 8 19.24 -12.80 -13.96
C ALA A 8 18.74 -14.21 -14.29
N ARG A 9 17.45 -14.31 -14.63
CA ARG A 9 16.81 -15.53 -15.11
C ARG A 9 16.96 -15.64 -16.62
N ARG A 10 17.07 -16.86 -17.14
CA ARG A 10 17.18 -17.13 -18.58
C ARG A 10 15.80 -17.29 -19.21
N ILE A 11 15.64 -16.81 -20.43
CA ILE A 11 14.48 -17.10 -21.29
C ILE A 11 14.90 -17.13 -22.76
N ILE A 12 14.26 -17.97 -23.56
CA ILE A 12 14.43 -17.98 -25.02
C ILE A 12 13.13 -17.41 -25.61
N VAL A 13 13.26 -16.39 -26.45
CA VAL A 13 12.13 -15.76 -27.14
C VAL A 13 12.46 -15.74 -28.62
N ASP A 14 11.62 -16.42 -29.41
CA ASP A 14 11.74 -16.50 -30.87
C ASP A 14 13.16 -16.92 -31.33
N GLY A 15 13.74 -17.88 -30.60
CA GLY A 15 15.07 -18.45 -30.88
C GLY A 15 16.26 -17.66 -30.31
N GLN A 16 16.07 -16.44 -29.82
CA GLN A 16 17.12 -15.63 -29.20
C GLN A 16 17.13 -15.80 -27.68
N GLU A 17 18.32 -15.93 -27.11
CA GLU A 17 18.51 -16.06 -25.66
C GLU A 17 18.61 -14.68 -24.99
N TYR A 18 17.79 -14.50 -23.94
CA TYR A 18 17.75 -13.31 -23.10
C TYR A 18 17.95 -13.65 -21.62
N GLY A 19 18.49 -12.67 -20.90
CA GLY A 19 18.54 -12.64 -19.45
C GLY A 19 17.59 -11.55 -18.95
N TRP A 20 16.79 -11.86 -17.94
CA TRP A 20 15.86 -10.90 -17.36
C TRP A 20 15.97 -10.86 -15.83
N GLN A 21 15.74 -9.68 -15.26
CA GLN A 21 15.90 -9.45 -13.83
C GLN A 21 14.84 -8.47 -13.31
N LEU A 22 14.31 -8.81 -12.15
CA LEU A 22 13.60 -7.88 -11.29
C LEU A 22 14.52 -7.44 -10.15
N ARG A 23 14.37 -6.18 -9.73
CA ARG A 23 15.02 -5.70 -8.52
C ARG A 23 14.48 -6.49 -7.32
N ARG A 24 15.37 -6.94 -6.42
CA ARG A 24 14.98 -7.69 -5.21
C ARG A 24 14.55 -6.76 -4.07
N ARG A 25 15.28 -5.66 -3.87
CA ARG A 25 14.99 -4.65 -2.84
C ARG A 25 14.35 -3.43 -3.50
N PRO A 26 13.19 -2.95 -3.04
CA PRO A 26 12.59 -1.75 -3.60
C PRO A 26 13.53 -0.54 -3.42
N THR A 27 13.45 0.41 -4.35
CA THR A 27 13.93 1.79 -4.10
C THR A 27 13.04 2.48 -3.06
N PRO A 28 13.44 3.62 -2.46
CA PRO A 28 12.56 4.38 -1.58
C PRO A 28 11.19 4.71 -2.21
N ASP A 29 11.17 5.06 -3.49
CA ASP A 29 9.91 5.35 -4.20
C ASP A 29 9.08 4.09 -4.47
N GLN A 30 9.71 2.96 -4.80
CA GLN A 30 8.99 1.69 -4.95
C GLN A 30 8.47 1.16 -3.61
N ARG A 31 9.18 1.46 -2.51
CA ARG A 31 8.79 1.07 -1.16
C ARG A 31 7.52 1.79 -0.72
N SER A 32 7.40 3.07 -1.09
CA SER A 32 6.21 3.91 -0.86
C SER A 32 5.12 3.76 -1.94
N GLY A 33 5.29 2.86 -2.93
CA GLY A 33 4.31 2.66 -4.00
C GLY A 33 4.28 3.73 -5.09
N ARG A 34 5.13 4.76 -5.00
CA ARG A 34 5.15 5.93 -5.93
C ARG A 34 5.69 5.63 -7.31
N THR A 35 6.40 4.51 -7.49
CA THR A 35 6.95 4.12 -8.80
C THR A 35 6.68 2.65 -9.11
N PRO A 36 6.52 2.32 -10.40
CA PRO A 36 6.24 0.96 -10.85
C PRO A 36 7.39 -0.01 -10.58
N LEU A 37 7.07 -1.30 -10.63
CA LEU A 37 8.07 -2.36 -10.71
C LEU A 37 8.82 -2.27 -12.05
N LEU A 38 10.15 -2.31 -11.98
CA LEU A 38 11.02 -2.31 -13.14
C LEU A 38 11.51 -3.73 -13.46
N LEU A 39 11.31 -4.13 -14.71
CA LEU A 39 11.87 -5.33 -15.31
C LEU A 39 12.99 -4.92 -16.27
N ALA A 40 14.18 -5.50 -16.10
CA ALA A 40 15.26 -5.37 -17.05
C ALA A 40 15.39 -6.65 -17.87
N VAL A 41 15.55 -6.53 -19.19
CA VAL A 41 15.86 -7.63 -20.11
C VAL A 41 17.05 -7.27 -21.01
N ALA A 42 17.97 -8.19 -21.22
CA ALA A 42 19.12 -8.00 -22.12
C ALA A 42 19.43 -9.29 -22.87
N ALA A 43 19.95 -9.18 -24.09
CA ALA A 43 20.52 -10.31 -24.81
C ALA A 43 21.73 -10.85 -24.03
N ARG A 44 21.92 -12.18 -24.00
CA ARG A 44 23.02 -12.81 -23.23
C ARG A 44 24.32 -12.95 -24.00
N ASP A 45 24.23 -12.97 -25.31
CA ASP A 45 25.30 -13.18 -26.28
C ASP A 45 25.80 -11.88 -26.92
N ARG A 46 25.22 -10.73 -26.56
CA ARG A 46 25.49 -9.44 -27.21
C ARG A 46 25.55 -8.30 -26.21
N ASP A 47 26.37 -7.29 -26.50
CA ASP A 47 26.52 -6.07 -25.69
C ASP A 47 25.51 -4.96 -26.06
N GLY A 48 24.32 -5.36 -26.51
CA GLY A 48 23.24 -4.43 -26.84
C GLY A 48 22.62 -3.74 -25.63
N PRO A 49 21.71 -2.78 -25.87
CA PRO A 49 20.99 -2.08 -24.82
C PRO A 49 20.03 -3.02 -24.10
N ALA A 50 19.93 -2.84 -22.77
CA ALA A 50 18.85 -3.45 -22.01
C ALA A 50 17.50 -2.81 -22.37
N LEU A 51 16.47 -3.64 -22.43
CA LEU A 51 15.07 -3.25 -22.37
C LEU A 51 14.69 -3.04 -20.90
N LEU A 52 14.25 -1.84 -20.54
CA LEU A 52 13.66 -1.52 -19.25
C LEU A 52 12.16 -1.40 -19.41
N VAL A 53 11.41 -2.29 -18.78
CA VAL A 53 9.94 -2.27 -18.79
C VAL A 53 9.45 -1.69 -17.47
N ARG A 54 8.63 -0.64 -17.55
CA ARG A 54 7.90 -0.06 -16.42
C ARG A 54 6.56 -0.76 -16.30
N LEU A 55 6.48 -1.76 -15.43
CA LEU A 55 5.26 -2.56 -15.28
C LEU A 55 4.22 -1.75 -14.51
N HIS A 56 2.97 -1.74 -14.98
CA HIS A 56 1.81 -1.13 -14.29
C HIS A 56 1.40 -1.87 -13.01
N ARG A 57 2.36 -2.15 -12.13
CA ARG A 57 2.15 -2.81 -10.83
C ARG A 57 3.23 -2.37 -9.84
N PRO A 58 2.92 -2.33 -8.54
CA PRO A 58 3.88 -1.94 -7.51
C PRO A 58 4.95 -3.02 -7.31
N HIS A 59 6.07 -2.65 -6.68
CA HIS A 59 7.08 -3.62 -6.26
C HIS A 59 6.50 -4.54 -5.16
N PRO A 60 6.72 -5.87 -5.19
CA PRO A 60 6.16 -6.81 -4.20
C PRO A 60 6.73 -6.64 -2.78
N GLY A 61 7.75 -5.81 -2.63
CA GLY A 61 8.33 -5.40 -1.34
C GLY A 61 7.88 -4.02 -0.87
N ASN A 62 6.81 -3.44 -1.44
CA ASN A 62 6.25 -2.18 -0.98
C ASN A 62 5.75 -2.29 0.47
N GLN A 63 5.74 -1.19 1.19
CA GLN A 63 5.32 -1.14 2.60
C GLN A 63 3.90 -0.61 2.79
N VAL A 64 3.29 -0.13 1.71
CA VAL A 64 1.95 0.48 1.69
C VAL A 64 0.82 -0.54 1.45
N GLY A 65 1.15 -1.82 1.34
CA GLY A 65 0.16 -2.89 1.20
C GLY A 65 -0.50 -3.00 -0.16
N LEU A 66 0.06 -2.35 -1.18
CA LEU A 66 -0.44 -2.46 -2.55
C LEU A 66 -0.15 -3.87 -3.08
N THR A 67 -1.18 -4.51 -3.61
CA THR A 67 -1.02 -5.83 -4.23
C THR A 67 -0.22 -5.73 -5.51
N SER A 68 0.66 -6.70 -5.74
CA SER A 68 1.41 -6.83 -6.98
C SER A 68 0.99 -8.10 -7.71
N ALA A 69 1.62 -8.40 -8.84
CA ALA A 69 1.42 -9.64 -9.57
C ALA A 69 2.77 -10.20 -9.99
N ALA A 70 2.97 -11.49 -9.79
CA ALA A 70 4.22 -12.16 -10.15
C ALA A 70 4.50 -12.01 -11.65
N VAL A 71 5.72 -11.61 -12.00
CA VAL A 71 6.13 -11.55 -13.42
C VAL A 71 6.45 -12.96 -13.89
N THR A 72 5.70 -13.44 -14.87
CA THR A 72 5.85 -14.81 -15.40
C THR A 72 6.80 -14.84 -16.60
N PRO A 73 7.46 -15.98 -16.90
CA PRO A 73 8.24 -16.12 -18.13
C PRO A 73 7.43 -15.83 -19.40
N ARG A 74 6.15 -16.22 -19.44
CA ARG A 74 5.26 -15.93 -20.57
C ARG A 74 5.12 -14.42 -20.79
N GLU A 75 4.85 -13.68 -19.71
CA GLU A 75 4.75 -12.22 -19.77
C GLU A 75 6.07 -11.57 -20.21
N VAL A 76 7.22 -12.06 -19.72
CA VAL A 76 8.53 -11.59 -20.18
C VAL A 76 8.70 -11.81 -21.69
N ALA A 77 8.29 -12.96 -22.23
CA ALA A 77 8.36 -13.22 -23.66
C ALA A 77 7.47 -12.26 -24.48
N GLU A 78 6.26 -11.98 -24.00
CA GLU A 78 5.35 -11.01 -24.62
C GLU A 78 5.95 -9.59 -24.61
N LEU A 79 6.54 -9.16 -23.49
CA LEU A 79 7.20 -7.87 -23.34
C LEU A 79 8.46 -7.74 -24.21
N VAL A 80 9.23 -8.81 -24.38
CA VAL A 80 10.36 -8.84 -25.33
C VAL A 80 9.86 -8.61 -26.75
N ARG A 81 8.81 -9.33 -27.18
CA ARG A 81 8.21 -9.13 -28.51
C ARG A 81 7.63 -7.74 -28.69
N GLU A 82 7.05 -7.17 -27.65
CA GLU A 82 6.56 -5.79 -27.66
C GLU A 82 7.70 -4.78 -27.79
N GLY A 83 8.77 -4.93 -27.01
CA GLY A 83 9.96 -4.10 -27.13
C GLY A 83 10.57 -4.15 -28.53
N LEU A 84 10.71 -5.36 -29.10
CA LEU A 84 11.20 -5.54 -30.47
C LEU A 84 10.31 -4.82 -31.50
N ARG A 85 8.99 -4.97 -31.40
CA ARG A 85 8.03 -4.25 -32.26
C ARG A 85 8.08 -2.73 -32.06
N ALA A 86 8.40 -2.27 -30.86
CA ALA A 86 8.54 -0.86 -30.53
C ALA A 86 9.90 -0.27 -30.94
N GLY A 87 10.81 -1.07 -31.52
CA GLY A 87 12.10 -0.61 -32.04
C GLY A 87 13.29 -0.85 -31.12
N TRP A 88 13.13 -1.63 -30.04
CA TRP A 88 14.27 -2.11 -29.27
C TRP A 88 15.17 -3.01 -30.14
N GLN A 89 16.45 -2.66 -30.22
CA GLN A 89 17.43 -3.35 -31.05
C GLN A 89 18.50 -4.01 -30.16
N PRO A 90 18.26 -5.23 -29.63
CA PRO A 90 19.18 -5.89 -28.70
C PRO A 90 20.53 -6.28 -29.31
N ALA A 91 20.67 -6.22 -30.64
CA ALA A 91 21.91 -6.56 -31.34
C ALA A 91 22.79 -5.34 -31.67
N ARG A 92 22.29 -4.11 -31.51
CA ARG A 92 23.05 -2.89 -31.84
C ARG A 92 23.45 -2.16 -30.56
N PRO A 93 24.70 -1.71 -30.41
CA PRO A 93 25.09 -0.88 -29.28
C PRO A 93 24.19 0.36 -29.17
N GLY A 94 23.86 0.75 -27.95
CA GLY A 94 22.95 1.89 -27.74
C GLY A 94 22.61 2.14 -26.28
N ARG A 95 21.76 3.15 -26.09
CA ARG A 95 21.16 3.48 -24.78
C ARG A 95 20.04 2.50 -24.47
N GLN A 96 19.77 2.36 -23.18
CA GLN A 96 18.67 1.57 -22.64
C GLN A 96 17.34 1.99 -23.30
N PHE A 97 16.53 1.00 -23.69
CA PHE A 97 15.23 1.21 -24.30
C PHE A 97 14.16 1.09 -23.23
N ILE A 98 13.35 2.12 -23.03
CA ILE A 98 12.28 2.12 -22.03
C ILE A 98 10.97 1.76 -22.72
N LEU A 99 10.28 0.74 -22.21
CA LEU A 99 8.97 0.32 -22.66
C LEU A 99 7.93 0.54 -21.55
N GLU A 100 6.86 1.24 -21.92
CA GLU A 100 5.60 1.28 -21.18
C GLU A 100 4.67 0.26 -21.83
N PRO A 101 4.41 -0.90 -21.20
CA PRO A 101 3.64 -1.96 -21.81
C PRO A 101 2.17 -1.56 -21.97
N ARG A 102 1.54 -1.97 -23.07
CA ARG A 102 0.13 -1.62 -23.33
C ARG A 102 -0.86 -2.38 -22.45
N ALA A 103 -0.51 -3.59 -22.00
CA ALA A 103 -1.39 -4.47 -21.25
C ALA A 103 -1.03 -4.52 -19.77
N ALA A 104 -2.05 -4.61 -18.92
CA ALA A 104 -1.90 -4.80 -17.48
C ALA A 104 -1.42 -6.22 -17.13
N ALA A 105 -0.99 -6.38 -15.88
CA ALA A 105 -0.39 -7.60 -15.34
C ALA A 105 -1.29 -8.84 -15.49
N ARG A 106 -0.70 -9.98 -15.86
CA ARG A 106 -1.42 -11.27 -16.01
C ARG A 106 -0.97 -12.36 -15.04
N GLY A 107 -0.12 -12.02 -14.09
CA GLY A 107 0.46 -12.98 -13.14
C GLY A 107 -0.44 -13.23 -11.93
N PRO A 108 -0.20 -14.34 -11.19
CA PRO A 108 -0.80 -14.53 -9.88
C PRO A 108 -0.55 -13.33 -8.98
N GLN A 109 -1.60 -12.88 -8.28
CA GLN A 109 -1.49 -11.79 -7.33
C GLN A 109 -0.51 -12.17 -6.21
N THR A 110 0.31 -11.21 -5.80
CA THR A 110 1.26 -11.36 -4.71
C THR A 110 1.09 -10.23 -3.72
N TRP A 111 1.14 -10.56 -2.44
CA TRP A 111 1.04 -9.62 -1.34
C TRP A 111 2.44 -9.24 -0.85
N PRO A 112 2.63 -8.00 -0.36
CA PRO A 112 3.85 -7.66 0.34
C PRO A 112 4.11 -8.60 1.52
N ARG A 113 5.39 -8.86 1.78
CA ARG A 113 5.81 -9.82 2.81
C ARG A 113 5.23 -9.40 4.18
N GLY A 114 4.50 -10.31 4.81
CA GLY A 114 3.84 -10.06 6.11
C GLY A 114 2.54 -9.25 6.02
N GLN A 115 2.04 -8.97 4.81
CA GLN A 115 0.79 -8.23 4.58
C GLN A 115 -0.23 -9.06 3.80
N VAL A 116 -0.20 -10.39 3.92
CA VAL A 116 -1.29 -11.23 3.41
C VAL A 116 -2.52 -10.94 4.27
N PRO A 117 -3.62 -10.42 3.71
CA PRO A 117 -4.83 -10.20 4.48
C PRO A 117 -5.33 -11.53 5.03
N CYS A 118 -5.87 -11.52 6.25
CA CYS A 118 -6.59 -12.68 6.75
C CYS A 118 -7.72 -13.01 5.77
N SER A 119 -7.80 -14.28 5.38
CA SER A 119 -8.94 -14.79 4.61
C SER A 119 -10.23 -14.65 5.42
N ARG A 120 -11.39 -14.64 4.75
CA ARG A 120 -12.70 -14.62 5.42
C ARG A 120 -12.83 -15.77 6.42
N GLU A 121 -12.33 -16.95 6.07
CA GLU A 121 -12.31 -18.12 6.95
C GLU A 121 -11.44 -17.90 8.20
N GLN A 122 -10.24 -17.35 8.04
CA GLN A 122 -9.37 -17.01 9.18
C GLN A 122 -10.01 -15.94 10.08
N LEU A 123 -10.65 -14.92 9.50
CA LEU A 123 -11.36 -13.90 10.27
C LEU A 123 -12.55 -14.51 11.03
N LEU A 124 -13.30 -15.42 10.40
CA LEU A 124 -14.39 -16.15 11.07
C LEU A 124 -13.88 -17.05 12.20
N ALA A 125 -12.75 -17.73 12.00
CA ALA A 125 -12.13 -18.55 13.04
C ALA A 125 -11.66 -17.70 14.22
N LEU A 126 -11.02 -16.55 13.96
CA LEU A 126 -10.64 -15.58 14.99
C LEU A 126 -11.86 -15.03 15.74
N ALA A 127 -12.95 -14.71 15.02
CA ALA A 127 -14.18 -14.21 15.64
C ALA A 127 -14.85 -15.27 16.52
N ARG A 128 -14.99 -16.51 16.03
CA ARG A 128 -15.58 -17.63 16.79
C ARG A 128 -14.75 -18.07 17.99
N GLY A 129 -13.43 -17.88 17.93
CA GLY A 129 -12.52 -18.21 19.04
C GLY A 129 -12.52 -17.19 20.18
N ARG A 130 -13.26 -16.08 20.06
CA ARG A 130 -13.39 -15.08 21.12
C ARG A 130 -14.64 -15.34 21.96
N GLU A 131 -14.47 -15.30 23.27
CA GLU A 131 -15.57 -15.43 24.25
C GLU A 131 -16.46 -14.17 24.28
N SER A 132 -15.96 -13.03 23.79
CA SER A 132 -16.66 -11.75 23.77
C SER A 132 -16.39 -10.96 22.48
N CYS A 133 -17.34 -10.10 22.13
CA CYS A 133 -17.20 -9.17 21.01
C CYS A 133 -16.58 -7.86 21.49
N ASP A 134 -15.73 -7.27 20.66
CA ASP A 134 -15.28 -5.91 20.87
C ASP A 134 -16.45 -4.94 20.64
N ARG A 135 -16.69 -4.04 21.60
CA ARG A 135 -17.73 -3.01 21.50
C ARG A 135 -17.16 -1.77 20.83
N LEU A 136 -17.64 -1.45 19.63
CA LEU A 136 -17.32 -0.22 18.92
C LEU A 136 -18.38 0.85 19.25
N ARG A 137 -17.96 2.03 19.68
CA ARG A 137 -18.82 3.19 19.95
C ARG A 137 -18.23 4.46 19.37
N LEU A 138 -19.12 5.42 19.14
CA LEU A 138 -18.76 6.80 18.89
C LEU A 138 -18.94 7.59 20.18
N ALA A 139 -17.91 8.34 20.57
CA ALA A 139 -17.95 9.22 21.72
C ALA A 139 -17.72 10.66 21.25
N ASP A 140 -18.50 11.60 21.79
CA ASP A 140 -18.19 13.01 21.61
C ASP A 140 -16.95 13.34 22.42
N THR A 141 -15.95 13.94 21.79
CA THR A 141 -14.80 14.42 22.54
C THR A 141 -15.13 15.81 23.10
N PRO A 142 -14.82 16.09 24.38
CA PRO A 142 -14.95 17.43 24.94
C PRO A 142 -13.89 18.39 24.38
N THR A 143 -12.91 17.87 23.65
CA THR A 143 -11.74 18.58 23.17
C THR A 143 -12.05 19.40 21.93
N HIS A 144 -12.01 20.72 22.07
CA HIS A 144 -12.03 21.63 20.94
C HIS A 144 -10.61 21.78 20.38
N VAL A 145 -10.40 21.40 19.13
CA VAL A 145 -9.12 21.63 18.45
C VAL A 145 -9.22 22.92 17.64
N SER A 146 -8.47 23.94 18.05
CA SER A 146 -8.42 25.21 17.33
C SER A 146 -7.64 25.05 16.05
N TRP A 147 -8.30 25.27 14.91
CA TRP A 147 -7.62 25.32 13.63
C TRP A 147 -6.94 26.67 13.41
N PRO A 148 -5.81 26.72 12.67
CA PRO A 148 -5.14 27.98 12.30
C PRO A 148 -6.06 29.03 11.64
N ALA A 149 -7.17 28.60 11.04
CA ALA A 149 -8.18 29.46 10.41
C ALA A 149 -9.32 29.90 11.35
N GLY A 150 -9.20 29.69 12.67
CA GLY A 150 -10.15 30.21 13.67
C GLY A 150 -11.46 29.43 13.82
N GLY A 151 -11.65 28.35 13.07
CA GLY A 151 -12.74 27.40 13.24
C GLY A 151 -12.45 26.38 14.34
N GLY A 152 -13.46 26.06 15.14
CA GLY A 152 -13.40 24.99 16.12
C GLY A 152 -13.64 23.62 15.50
N PHE A 153 -12.70 22.69 15.66
CA PHE A 153 -12.90 21.29 15.32
C PHE A 153 -13.38 20.54 16.57
N GLN A 154 -14.59 19.97 16.51
CA GLN A 154 -15.12 19.07 17.52
C GLN A 154 -15.10 17.63 16.99
N PRO A 155 -14.10 16.83 17.38
CA PRO A 155 -13.98 15.46 16.95
C PRO A 155 -15.07 14.55 17.53
N CYS A 156 -15.32 13.45 16.81
CA CYS A 156 -16.01 12.30 17.32
C CYS A 156 -15.01 11.14 17.42
N ALA A 157 -14.72 10.71 18.64
CA ALA A 157 -13.78 9.62 18.88
C ALA A 157 -14.43 8.27 18.55
N ILE A 158 -13.65 7.42 17.90
CA ILE A 158 -13.97 5.99 17.80
C ILE A 158 -13.39 5.30 19.03
N VAL A 159 -14.24 4.59 19.76
CA VAL A 159 -13.90 3.90 21.01
C VAL A 159 -14.14 2.40 20.82
N ILE A 160 -13.15 1.58 21.18
CA ILE A 160 -13.20 0.11 21.13
C ILE A 160 -12.98 -0.41 22.55
N ASN A 161 -13.97 -1.08 23.12
CA ASN A 161 -13.96 -1.57 24.51
C ASN A 161 -13.61 -0.47 25.52
N ASP A 162 -14.28 0.68 25.41
CA ASP A 162 -14.07 1.85 26.26
C ASP A 162 -12.66 2.48 26.18
N ARG A 163 -11.87 2.09 25.17
CA ARG A 163 -10.55 2.63 24.86
C ARG A 163 -10.53 3.37 23.52
N ASP A 164 -9.93 4.55 23.48
CA ASP A 164 -9.83 5.37 22.27
C ASP A 164 -9.02 4.66 21.18
N LEU A 165 -9.49 4.72 19.92
CA LEU A 165 -8.80 4.13 18.77
C LEU A 165 -7.36 4.63 18.62
N ILE A 166 -7.08 5.91 18.88
CA ILE A 166 -5.73 6.47 18.82
C ILE A 166 -4.81 5.76 19.83
N GLU A 167 -5.31 5.35 20.99
CA GLU A 167 -4.49 4.61 21.96
C GLU A 167 -4.11 3.22 21.46
N TRP A 168 -5.03 2.52 20.80
CA TRP A 168 -4.74 1.25 20.11
C TRP A 168 -3.68 1.45 19.02
N VAL A 169 -3.83 2.51 18.22
CA VAL A 169 -2.87 2.88 17.17
C VAL A 169 -1.50 3.17 17.76
N ARG A 170 -1.42 3.96 18.84
CA ARG A 170 -0.17 4.27 19.54
C ARG A 170 0.58 3.02 19.97
N GLU A 171 -0.15 2.06 20.54
CA GLU A 171 0.42 0.80 21.01
C GLU A 171 1.03 -0.01 19.85
N VAL A 172 0.30 -0.12 18.74
CA VAL A 172 0.75 -0.86 17.54
C VAL A 172 1.90 -0.15 16.83
N GLU A 173 1.87 1.18 16.75
CA GLU A 173 2.88 1.97 16.03
C GLU A 173 4.20 2.10 16.80
N ARG A 174 4.19 2.00 18.13
CA ARG A 174 5.39 2.17 18.98
C ARG A 174 6.62 1.39 18.51
N PRO A 175 6.57 0.07 18.26
CA PRO A 175 7.73 -0.66 17.74
C PRO A 175 8.19 -0.19 16.35
N HIS A 176 7.27 0.29 15.51
CA HIS A 176 7.57 0.79 14.17
C HIS A 176 8.24 2.16 14.22
N ALA A 177 7.71 3.08 15.03
CA ALA A 177 8.28 4.41 15.26
C ALA A 177 9.68 4.31 15.90
N ALA A 178 9.87 3.41 16.87
CA ALA A 178 11.18 3.15 17.47
C ALA A 178 12.20 2.67 16.43
N ARG A 179 11.79 1.74 15.55
CA ARG A 179 12.65 1.28 14.45
C ARG A 179 12.98 2.43 13.50
N GLU A 180 11.99 3.20 13.07
CA GLU A 180 12.17 4.32 12.14
C GLU A 180 13.13 5.38 12.69
N ILE A 181 12.97 5.81 13.95
CA ILE A 181 13.89 6.74 14.60
C ILE A 181 15.30 6.17 14.64
N ALA A 182 15.45 4.88 14.96
CA ALA A 182 16.75 4.21 14.93
C ALA A 182 17.36 4.15 13.51
N GLU A 183 16.54 4.15 12.45
CA GLU A 183 17.05 4.26 11.08
C GLU A 183 17.50 5.68 10.77
N ARG A 184 16.66 6.68 11.04
CA ARG A 184 16.96 8.09 10.77
C ARG A 184 18.17 8.57 11.58
N ARG A 185 18.34 8.12 12.82
CA ARG A 185 19.51 8.44 13.65
C ARG A 185 20.83 7.84 13.15
N ARG A 186 20.79 6.79 12.31
CA ARG A 186 22.01 6.31 11.62
C ARG A 186 22.47 7.29 10.55
N ASP A 187 21.52 7.97 9.91
CA ASP A 187 21.80 8.93 8.85
C ASP A 187 22.07 10.34 9.43
N ASP A 188 21.42 10.68 10.54
CA ASP A 188 21.61 11.93 11.30
C ASP A 188 21.64 11.67 12.82
N PRO A 189 22.84 11.49 13.41
CA PRO A 189 22.99 11.25 14.84
C PRO A 189 22.45 12.37 15.75
N GLY A 190 22.29 13.60 15.23
CA GLY A 190 21.80 14.75 15.98
C GLY A 190 20.27 14.89 16.00
N LEU A 191 19.55 13.96 15.38
CA LEU A 191 18.11 14.03 15.20
C LEU A 191 17.34 13.95 16.54
N ASP A 192 16.76 15.08 16.94
CA ASP A 192 15.88 15.22 18.11
C ASP A 192 14.43 14.83 17.77
N LEU A 193 14.21 13.51 17.63
CA LEU A 193 12.87 12.92 17.51
C LEU A 193 12.67 11.88 18.61
N ASN A 194 11.50 11.89 19.25
CA ASN A 194 11.05 10.88 20.20
C ASN A 194 9.91 10.04 19.62
N VAL A 195 9.85 8.77 20.02
CA VAL A 195 8.80 7.81 19.67
C VAL A 195 7.42 8.35 20.03
N ASP A 196 7.27 8.96 21.21
CA ASP A 196 5.95 9.44 21.66
C ASP A 196 5.41 10.60 20.81
N GLY A 197 6.28 11.32 20.10
CA GLY A 197 5.89 12.37 19.15
C GLY A 197 5.54 11.85 17.76
N LEU A 198 5.80 10.57 17.46
CA LEU A 198 5.45 9.95 16.17
C LEU A 198 4.23 9.03 16.28
N VAL A 199 4.02 8.40 17.43
CA VAL A 199 2.95 7.41 17.59
C VAL A 199 1.60 8.07 17.79
N GLY A 200 0.60 7.63 17.02
CA GLY A 200 -0.75 8.12 17.11
C GLY A 200 -0.88 9.62 16.87
N ASP A 201 -0.03 10.20 16.02
CA ASP A 201 -0.10 11.60 15.59
C ASP A 201 -1.21 11.79 14.55
N TYR A 202 -2.45 11.55 15.01
CA TYR A 202 -3.66 11.64 14.21
C TYR A 202 -4.72 12.47 14.95
N LEU A 203 -5.70 12.95 14.18
CA LEU A 203 -6.94 13.51 14.70
C LEU A 203 -8.07 12.55 14.39
N HIS A 204 -9.03 12.48 15.31
CA HIS A 204 -10.36 11.98 14.99
C HIS A 204 -11.01 12.84 13.89
N LEU A 205 -12.08 12.35 13.29
CA LEU A 205 -12.86 13.05 12.27
C LEU A 205 -14.09 13.73 12.89
N THR A 206 -14.69 14.72 12.19
CA THR A 206 -16.00 15.24 12.63
C THR A 206 -17.12 14.23 12.30
N ARG A 207 -18.24 14.29 13.05
CA ARG A 207 -19.44 13.48 12.74
C ARG A 207 -19.94 13.67 11.30
N ARG A 208 -19.79 14.88 10.74
CA ARG A 208 -20.21 15.21 9.37
C ARG A 208 -19.33 14.53 8.33
N GLU A 209 -18.02 14.50 8.54
CA GLU A 209 -17.06 13.83 7.65
C GLU A 209 -17.15 12.32 7.74
N LEU A 210 -17.48 11.79 8.92
CA LEU A 210 -17.68 10.37 9.14
C LEU A 210 -18.98 9.83 8.51
N ALA A 211 -19.93 10.70 8.17
CA ALA A 211 -21.29 10.32 7.76
C ALA A 211 -21.89 9.19 8.64
N LEU A 212 -21.61 9.15 9.95
CA LEU A 212 -21.97 8.03 10.81
C LEU A 212 -23.39 8.13 11.39
N PRO A 213 -24.10 6.99 11.59
CA PRO A 213 -23.66 5.61 11.34
C PRO A 213 -24.07 5.18 9.94
N SER A 214 -23.44 5.69 8.89
CA SER A 214 -23.71 5.18 7.57
C SER A 214 -23.16 3.77 7.41
N ARG A 215 -23.85 3.01 6.56
CA ARG A 215 -23.35 1.86 5.81
C ARG A 215 -21.90 1.99 5.30
N HIS A 216 -21.34 3.21 5.19
CA HIS A 216 -20.01 3.52 4.67
C HIS A 216 -18.84 3.21 5.63
N LEU A 217 -19.09 2.88 6.91
CA LEU A 217 -18.04 2.33 7.78
C LEU A 217 -17.78 0.83 7.49
N PHE A 218 -18.78 0.15 6.93
CA PHE A 218 -18.81 -1.29 6.77
C PHE A 218 -18.74 -1.73 5.29
N GLU A 219 -19.07 -0.84 4.35
CA GLU A 219 -19.06 -1.11 2.91
C GLU A 219 -18.36 0.01 2.11
N PRO A 220 -17.68 -0.33 0.99
CA PRO A 220 -17.20 0.66 0.01
C PRO A 220 -18.32 1.60 -0.45
N SER A 221 -17.98 2.86 -0.73
CA SER A 221 -18.95 3.86 -1.18
C SER A 221 -18.43 4.64 -2.38
N ASP A 222 -19.25 4.72 -3.42
CA ASP A 222 -18.97 5.51 -4.63
C ASP A 222 -19.02 7.03 -4.36
N ASP A 223 -19.57 7.44 -3.21
CA ASP A 223 -19.74 8.85 -2.83
C ASP A 223 -18.57 9.40 -2.00
N ILE A 224 -17.56 8.58 -1.66
CA ILE A 224 -16.37 9.04 -0.93
C ILE A 224 -15.56 9.97 -1.85
N ARG A 225 -15.55 11.25 -1.51
CA ARG A 225 -14.69 12.24 -2.17
C ARG A 225 -13.29 12.16 -1.59
N HIS A 226 -12.39 11.52 -2.31
CA HIS A 226 -10.97 11.55 -2.00
C HIS A 226 -10.40 12.95 -2.24
N SER A 227 -9.56 13.41 -1.32
CA SER A 227 -8.86 14.70 -1.42
C SER A 227 -7.73 14.64 -2.45
N PHE A 228 -7.31 13.43 -2.82
CA PHE A 228 -6.32 13.17 -3.87
C PHE A 228 -6.95 12.41 -5.04
N GLY A 229 -6.43 12.64 -6.25
CA GLY A 229 -6.78 11.84 -7.41
C GLY A 229 -6.24 10.42 -7.26
N VAL A 230 -7.14 9.45 -7.10
CA VAL A 230 -6.83 8.03 -6.90
C VAL A 230 -7.19 7.22 -8.15
N ALA A 231 -6.41 6.17 -8.43
CA ALA A 231 -6.69 5.27 -9.55
C ALA A 231 -7.91 4.40 -9.22
N ALA A 232 -8.69 3.99 -10.24
CA ALA A 232 -9.93 3.25 -10.03
C ALA A 232 -9.76 1.90 -9.30
N ASP A 233 -8.56 1.31 -9.33
CA ASP A 233 -8.21 0.06 -8.64
C ASP A 233 -7.46 0.29 -7.32
N ASP A 234 -7.37 1.53 -6.85
CA ASP A 234 -6.67 1.85 -5.60
C ASP A 234 -7.38 1.19 -4.40
N PRO A 235 -6.65 0.45 -3.54
CA PRO A 235 -7.23 -0.16 -2.36
C PRO A 235 -7.93 0.79 -1.40
N ILE A 236 -7.70 2.11 -1.50
CA ILE A 236 -8.42 3.14 -0.74
C ILE A 236 -9.93 3.09 -0.99
N HIS A 237 -10.38 2.72 -2.20
CA HIS A 237 -11.80 2.63 -2.53
C HIS A 237 -12.53 1.55 -1.72
N ALA A 238 -11.82 0.55 -1.22
CA ALA A 238 -12.38 -0.54 -0.41
C ALA A 238 -12.17 -0.34 1.09
N LYS A 239 -11.77 0.85 1.52
CA LYS A 239 -11.44 1.16 2.92
C LYS A 239 -12.06 2.47 3.34
N THR A 240 -12.26 2.62 4.64
CA THR A 240 -12.83 3.84 5.23
C THR A 240 -11.78 4.57 6.03
N THR A 241 -11.68 5.89 5.84
CA THR A 241 -10.84 6.76 6.65
C THR A 241 -11.50 6.96 8.01
N VAL A 242 -10.79 6.57 9.07
CA VAL A 242 -11.30 6.66 10.46
C VAL A 242 -10.54 7.66 11.31
N LEU A 243 -9.33 8.03 10.89
CA LEU A 243 -8.48 9.05 11.50
C LEU A 243 -7.84 9.88 10.38
N GLN A 244 -7.61 11.17 10.64
CA GLN A 244 -6.95 12.09 9.70
C GLN A 244 -5.61 12.60 10.26
N CYS A 245 -4.81 13.21 9.39
CA CYS A 245 -3.54 13.81 9.77
C CYS A 245 -3.73 15.08 10.60
N THR A 246 -2.81 15.35 11.52
CA THR A 246 -2.73 16.59 12.30
C THR A 246 -2.42 17.84 11.45
N CYS A 247 -1.92 17.67 10.22
CA CYS A 247 -1.81 18.77 9.25
C CYS A 247 -3.17 19.25 8.74
N GLY A 248 -4.24 18.49 9.01
CA GLY A 248 -5.59 18.86 8.67
C GLY A 248 -6.00 18.56 7.22
N ILE A 249 -5.07 18.12 6.39
CA ILE A 249 -5.39 17.65 5.05
C ILE A 249 -5.95 16.24 5.17
N LEU A 250 -7.24 16.08 4.83
CA LEU A 250 -7.88 14.78 4.72
C LEU A 250 -7.06 13.90 3.78
N GLU A 251 -6.82 12.67 4.22
CA GLU A 251 -6.03 11.67 3.48
C GLU A 251 -4.54 12.00 3.28
N CYS A 252 -3.96 12.98 4.00
CA CYS A 252 -2.52 13.25 3.93
C CYS A 252 -1.68 12.16 4.61
N TRP A 253 -2.16 11.66 5.74
CA TRP A 253 -1.75 10.43 6.41
C TRP A 253 -3.03 9.78 6.92
N PHE A 254 -3.29 8.54 6.52
CA PHE A 254 -4.53 7.88 6.86
C PHE A 254 -4.28 6.53 7.49
N LEU A 255 -4.95 6.30 8.62
CA LEU A 255 -5.27 4.95 9.03
C LEU A 255 -6.53 4.53 8.28
N LEU A 256 -6.34 3.66 7.30
CA LEU A 256 -7.44 3.02 6.59
C LEU A 256 -7.73 1.68 7.22
N VAL A 257 -9.00 1.47 7.57
CA VAL A 257 -9.46 0.19 8.11
C VAL A 257 -10.45 -0.45 7.14
N ARG A 258 -10.47 -1.78 7.14
CA ARG A 258 -11.55 -2.57 6.57
C ARG A 258 -12.27 -3.25 7.73
N ILE A 259 -13.54 -2.89 7.93
CA ILE A 259 -14.39 -3.53 8.93
C ILE A 259 -15.22 -4.59 8.20
N THR A 260 -15.38 -5.77 8.80
CA THR A 260 -16.16 -6.87 8.22
C THR A 260 -17.15 -7.35 9.27
N LEU A 261 -18.44 -7.24 8.95
CA LEU A 261 -19.52 -7.76 9.77
C LEU A 261 -19.77 -9.24 9.44
N PHE A 262 -20.15 -10.02 10.45
CA PHE A 262 -20.54 -11.42 10.28
C PHE A 262 -21.97 -11.64 10.77
N ASP A 263 -22.77 -12.41 10.04
CA ASP A 263 -24.22 -12.66 10.24
C ASP A 263 -24.60 -13.18 11.65
N ALA A 264 -23.65 -13.74 12.39
CA ALA A 264 -23.86 -14.16 13.79
C ALA A 264 -24.02 -12.96 14.75
N TYR A 265 -23.49 -11.79 14.38
CA TYR A 265 -23.45 -10.59 15.21
C TYR A 265 -24.47 -9.52 14.82
N GLU A 266 -25.10 -9.62 13.64
CA GLU A 266 -26.25 -8.78 13.29
C GLU A 266 -27.46 -9.09 14.18
N ARG A 267 -27.63 -10.36 14.59
CA ARG A 267 -28.73 -10.78 15.48
C ARG A 267 -28.57 -10.28 16.92
N ALA A 268 -27.35 -10.24 17.44
CA ALA A 268 -27.07 -9.77 18.79
C ALA A 268 -27.21 -8.24 18.96
N LEU A 269 -27.31 -7.49 17.86
CA LEU A 269 -27.59 -6.04 17.86
C LEU A 269 -29.09 -5.73 17.72
N ALA A 270 -29.92 -6.73 17.40
CA ALA A 270 -31.36 -6.60 17.24
C ALA A 270 -32.15 -6.97 18.52
N GLU A 271 -31.46 -7.47 19.54
CA GLU A 271 -31.96 -7.76 20.90
C GLU A 271 -31.46 -6.70 21.89
#